data_AF-A0A3B9WNI7-F1
#
_entry.id   AF-A0A3B9WNI7-F1
#
_cell.length_a   1.000
_cell.length_b   1.000
_cell.length_c   1.000
_cell.angle_alpha   90.00
_cell.angle_beta   90.00
_cell.angle_gamma   90.00
#
_symmetry.space_group_name_H-M   'P 1'
#
loop_
_entity.id
_entity.type
_entity.pdbx_description
1 polymer ?
#
loop_
_entity_poly.entity_id
_entity_poly.type
_entity_poly.pdbx_seq_one_letter_code
_entity_poly.pdbx_strand_id
1 'polypeptide(L)'
;MKAKSPAEILRPKSDVTMIGSDDSMTKGIEIAGTVLVLFAIGFFVDRWLGTAPVFMVLLTIIAMIVQFIKMYYVYSAQMETKERQRAAMPTAHQQEASAT
;
A
#
# COMPACT_ATOMS: atom_id res chain seq x y z
N MET A 1 -16.33 -14.29 -45.52
CA MET A 1 -16.41 -14.04 -44.06
C MET A 1 -15.26 -14.79 -43.39
N LYS A 2 -14.23 -14.09 -42.91
CA LYS A 2 -13.02 -14.72 -42.34
C LYS A 2 -13.27 -14.95 -40.85
N ALA A 3 -13.55 -16.18 -40.45
CA ALA A 3 -13.74 -16.54 -39.04
C ALA A 3 -12.41 -16.34 -38.30
N LYS A 4 -12.41 -15.52 -37.22
CA LYS A 4 -11.25 -15.40 -36.33
C LYS A 4 -10.97 -16.77 -35.70
N SER A 5 -9.69 -17.14 -35.67
CA SER A 5 -9.23 -18.41 -35.13
C SER A 5 -9.57 -18.53 -33.63
N PRO A 6 -10.05 -19.68 -33.14
CA PRO A 6 -10.48 -19.87 -31.74
C PRO A 6 -9.36 -19.61 -30.71
N ALA A 7 -8.10 -19.63 -31.13
CA ALA A 7 -6.95 -19.28 -30.29
C ALA A 7 -6.88 -17.78 -29.93
N GLU A 8 -7.58 -16.91 -30.65
CA GLU A 8 -7.64 -15.47 -30.35
C GLU A 8 -8.68 -15.13 -29.27
N ILE A 9 -9.67 -16.01 -29.08
CA ILE A 9 -10.74 -15.87 -28.08
C ILE A 9 -10.20 -16.13 -26.66
N LEU A 10 -9.08 -16.84 -26.54
CA LEU A 10 -8.46 -17.23 -25.27
C LEU A 10 -7.24 -16.39 -24.90
N ARG A 11 -6.92 -15.32 -25.63
CA ARG A 11 -5.84 -14.42 -25.22
C ARG A 11 -6.39 -13.42 -24.20
N PRO A 12 -6.13 -13.57 -22.89
CA PRO A 12 -6.30 -12.46 -21.98
C PRO A 12 -5.38 -11.34 -22.51
N LYS A 13 -5.98 -10.23 -22.94
CA LYS A 13 -5.26 -8.99 -23.14
C LYS A 13 -4.76 -8.61 -21.75
N SER A 14 -3.54 -9.00 -21.42
CA SER A 14 -2.88 -8.63 -20.18
C SER A 14 -2.59 -7.13 -20.29
N ASP A 15 -3.58 -6.32 -19.95
CA ASP A 15 -3.31 -4.97 -19.48
C ASP A 15 -2.57 -5.16 -18.16
N VAL A 16 -1.24 -5.18 -18.27
CA VAL A 16 -0.36 -5.08 -17.11
C VAL A 16 -0.46 -3.64 -16.67
N THR A 17 -1.62 -3.25 -16.14
CA THR A 17 -1.74 -2.07 -15.32
C THR A 17 -0.72 -2.28 -14.22
N MET A 18 0.30 -1.43 -14.17
CA MET A 18 1.39 -1.45 -13.18
C MET A 18 0.81 -1.06 -11.81
N ILE A 19 -0.10 -1.89 -11.28
CA ILE A 19 -0.71 -1.78 -9.95
C ILE A 19 0.39 -2.12 -8.95
N GLY A 20 1.27 -1.17 -8.66
CA GLY A 20 2.35 -1.36 -7.70
C GLY A 20 3.39 -0.25 -7.67
N SER A 21 3.67 0.37 -8.82
CA SER A 21 4.73 1.40 -8.90
C SER A 21 4.32 2.71 -8.23
N ASP A 22 3.08 3.17 -8.44
CA ASP A 22 2.65 4.49 -7.95
C ASP A 22 2.36 4.51 -6.44
N ASP A 23 1.78 3.43 -5.89
CA ASP A 23 1.45 3.34 -4.46
C ASP A 23 2.71 3.17 -3.59
N SER A 24 3.67 2.36 -4.04
CA SER A 24 4.93 2.16 -3.32
C SER A 24 5.79 3.44 -3.31
N MET A 25 5.83 4.17 -4.43
CA MET A 25 6.52 5.45 -4.53
C MET A 25 5.86 6.53 -3.65
N THR A 26 4.54 6.61 -3.65
CA THR A 26 3.79 7.55 -2.80
C THR A 26 4.06 7.29 -1.32
N LYS A 27 4.02 6.02 -0.90
CA LYS A 27 4.37 5.62 0.48
C LYS A 27 5.82 5.97 0.81
N GLY A 28 6.76 5.73 -0.11
CA GLY A 28 8.17 6.08 0.08
C GLY A 28 8.37 7.57 0.35
N ILE A 29 7.71 8.43 -0.43
CA ILE A 29 7.74 9.89 -0.26
C ILE A 29 7.13 10.29 1.08
N GLU A 30 6.01 9.68 1.47
CA GLU A 30 5.36 9.97 2.75
C GLU A 30 6.25 9.61 3.95
N ILE A 31 6.91 8.45 3.91
CA ILE A 31 7.86 8.01 4.93
C ILE A 31 9.01 9.01 5.02
N ALA A 32 9.67 9.28 3.89
CA ALA A 32 10.82 10.17 3.84
C ALA A 32 10.46 11.58 4.33
N GLY A 33 9.31 12.11 3.90
CA GLY A 33 8.81 13.41 4.33
C GLY A 33 8.55 13.47 5.83
N THR A 34 7.90 12.45 6.40
CA THR A 34 7.61 12.39 7.84
C THR A 34 8.89 12.33 8.67
N VAL A 35 9.85 11.48 8.28
CA VAL A 35 11.15 11.38 8.95
C VAL A 35 11.92 12.69 8.85
N LEU A 36 11.95 13.32 7.68
CA LEU A 36 12.67 14.58 7.45
C LEU A 36 12.10 15.72 8.29
N VAL A 37 10.77 15.82 8.42
CA VAL A 37 10.12 16.84 9.26
C VAL A 37 10.47 16.63 10.73
N LEU A 38 10.35 15.40 11.24
CA LEU A 38 10.64 15.11 12.66
C LEU A 38 12.13 15.24 12.99
N PHE A 39 13.00 14.87 12.06
CA PHE A 39 14.43 15.10 12.16
C PHE A 39 14.76 16.60 12.21
N ALA A 40 14.16 17.41 11.34
CA ALA A 40 14.36 18.85 11.33
C ALA A 40 13.88 19.49 12.65
N ILE A 41 12.72 19.08 13.17
CA ILE A 41 12.23 19.53 14.47
C ILE A 41 13.24 19.17 15.57
N GLY A 42 13.70 17.91 15.60
CA GLY A 42 14.73 17.48 16.56
C GLY A 42 16.01 18.30 16.47
N PHE A 43 16.45 18.64 15.26
CA PHE A 43 17.62 19.50 15.03
C PHE A 43 17.48 20.86 15.70
N PHE A 44 16.37 21.55 15.43
CA PHE A 44 16.16 22.90 15.95
C PHE A 44 16.01 22.89 17.48
N VAL A 45 15.34 21.87 18.02
CA VAL A 45 15.20 21.68 19.46
C VAL A 45 16.56 21.43 20.11
N ASP A 46 17.35 20.47 19.61
CA ASP A 46 18.69 20.19 20.13
C ASP A 46 19.60 21.42 20.06
N ARG A 47 19.55 22.17 18.95
CA ARG A 47 20.33 23.40 18.75
C ARG A 47 19.94 24.53 19.70
N TRP A 48 18.66 24.63 20.05
CA TRP A 48 18.16 25.68 20.94
C TRP A 48 18.44 25.38 22.41
N LEU A 49 18.32 24.11 22.82
CA LEU A 49 18.56 23.64 24.19
C LEU A 49 20.05 23.35 24.46
N GLY A 50 20.90 23.34 23.43
CA GLY A 50 22.32 23.00 23.56
C GLY A 50 22.54 21.54 23.95
N THR A 51 21.53 20.68 23.77
CA THR A 51 21.63 19.25 24.06
C THR A 51 22.47 18.56 22.98
N ALA A 52 23.19 17.51 23.37
CA ALA A 52 23.63 16.48 22.41
C ALA A 52 22.42 15.99 21.59
N PRO A 53 22.57 15.31 20.43
CA PRO A 53 21.48 15.03 19.48
C PRO A 53 20.45 14.00 20.01
N VAL A 54 19.81 14.30 21.13
CA VAL A 54 18.93 13.43 21.91
C VAL A 54 17.52 13.57 21.37
N PHE A 55 17.06 14.80 21.14
CA PHE A 55 15.72 15.03 20.58
C PHE A 55 15.64 14.58 19.12
N MET A 56 16.69 14.77 18.33
CA MET A 56 16.82 14.16 17.00
C MET A 56 16.58 12.65 17.01
N VAL A 57 17.33 11.93 17.86
CA VAL A 57 17.26 10.46 17.91
C VAL A 57 15.88 10.01 18.39
N LEU A 58 15.37 10.61 19.47
CA LEU A 58 14.04 10.28 20.00
C LEU A 58 12.93 10.51 18.97
N LEU A 59 12.90 11.68 18.34
CA LEU A 59 11.86 12.01 17.35
C LEU A 59 11.96 11.13 16.10
N THR A 60 13.17 10.76 15.68
CA THR A 60 13.36 9.84 14.55
C THR A 60 12.85 8.42 14.89
N ILE A 61 13.12 7.93 16.10
CA ILE A 61 12.59 6.63 16.56
C ILE A 61 11.06 6.67 16.61
N ILE A 62 10.48 7.75 17.13
CA ILE A 62 9.02 7.94 17.15
C ILE A 62 8.45 7.96 15.72
N ALA A 63 9.11 8.65 14.79
CA ALA A 63 8.72 8.69 13.38
C ALA A 63 8.63 7.27 12.78
N MET A 64 9.66 6.45 13.03
CA MET A 64 9.69 5.06 12.59
C MET A 64 8.51 4.27 13.18
N ILE A 65 8.30 4.34 14.49
CA ILE A 65 7.24 3.58 15.19
C ILE A 65 5.87 3.95 14.62
N VAL A 66 5.58 5.26 14.48
CA VAL A 66 4.32 5.75 13.90
C VAL A 66 4.10 5.18 12.51
N GLN A 67 5.15 5.15 11.69
CA GLN A 67 5.03 4.65 10.33
C GLN A 67 4.77 3.14 10.25
N PHE A 68 5.40 2.36 11.13
CA PHE A 68 5.10 0.93 11.27
C PHE A 68 3.66 0.69 11.72
N ILE A 69 3.19 1.47 12.69
CA ILE A 69 1.80 1.41 13.16
C ILE A 69 0.84 1.74 12.00
N LYS A 70 1.10 2.81 11.26
CA LYS A 70 0.28 3.22 10.13
C LYS A 70 0.23 2.14 9.04
N MET A 71 1.36 1.50 8.74
CA MET A 71 1.42 0.37 7.82
C MET A 71 0.52 -0.78 8.29
N TYR A 72 0.56 -1.13 9.58
CA TYR A 72 -0.26 -2.19 10.15
C TYR A 72 -1.77 -1.90 10.06
N TYR A 73 -2.19 -0.67 10.38
CA TYR A 73 -3.61 -0.28 10.29
C TYR A 73 -4.11 -0.20 8.84
N VAL A 74 -3.30 0.40 7.94
CA VAL A 74 -3.65 0.49 6.51
C VAL A 74 -3.77 -0.91 5.89
N TYR A 75 -2.88 -1.83 6.27
CA TYR A 75 -2.96 -3.22 5.81
C TYR A 75 -4.27 -3.91 6.26
N SER A 76 -4.62 -3.76 7.54
CA SER A 76 -5.84 -4.36 8.11
C SER A 76 -7.12 -3.85 7.42
N ALA A 77 -7.21 -2.53 7.16
CA ALA A 77 -8.36 -1.94 6.48
C ALA A 77 -8.54 -2.40 5.02
N GLN A 78 -7.42 -2.67 4.32
CA GLN A 78 -7.47 -3.12 2.94
C GLN A 78 -7.88 -4.59 2.79
N MET A 79 -7.58 -5.43 3.79
CA MET A 79 -8.00 -6.83 3.77
C MET A 79 -9.51 -6.98 3.96
N GLU A 80 -10.10 -6.24 4.90
CA GLU A 80 -11.55 -6.22 5.09
C GLU A 80 -12.30 -5.82 3.81
N THR A 81 -11.74 -4.86 3.06
CA THR A 81 -12.33 -4.39 1.81
C THR A 81 -12.30 -5.48 0.72
N LYS A 82 -11.19 -6.22 0.61
CA LYS A 82 -11.04 -7.31 -0.37
C LYS A 82 -11.86 -8.55 0.01
N GLU A 83 -11.98 -8.83 1.30
CA GLU A 83 -12.83 -9.92 1.81
C GLU A 83 -14.31 -9.61 1.58
N ARG A 84 -14.76 -8.37 1.82
CA ARG A 84 -16.14 -7.94 1.50
C ARG A 84 -16.42 -7.99 -0.01
N GLN A 85 -15.46 -7.61 -0.85
CA GLN A 85 -15.61 -7.73 -2.30
C GLN A 85 -15.68 -9.18 -2.78
N ARG A 86 -14.89 -10.08 -2.17
CA ARG A 86 -14.97 -11.53 -2.45
C ARG A 86 -16.27 -12.15 -1.94
N ALA A 87 -16.79 -11.70 -0.81
CA ALA A 87 -18.09 -12.14 -0.28
C ALA A 87 -19.28 -11.60 -1.09
N ALA A 88 -19.12 -10.43 -1.74
CA ALA A 88 -20.14 -9.81 -2.58
C ALA A 88 -20.13 -10.31 -4.04
N MET A 89 -19.09 -11.02 -4.48
CA MET A 89 -19.10 -11.75 -5.76
C MET A 89 -19.65 -13.16 -5.51
N PRO A 90 -20.93 -13.44 -5.81
CA PRO A 90 -21.42 -14.81 -5.78
C PRO A 90 -20.62 -15.63 -6.80
N THR A 91 -20.03 -16.70 -6.30
CA THR A 91 -19.27 -17.71 -7.01
C THR A 91 -19.99 -18.12 -8.30
N ALA A 92 -19.59 -17.54 -9.44
CA ALA A 92 -20.05 -17.95 -10.78
C ALA A 92 -19.77 -19.45 -11.04
N HIS A 93 -18.87 -20.06 -10.25
CA HIS A 93 -18.55 -21.48 -10.30
C HIS A 93 -19.62 -22.40 -9.66
N GLN A 94 -20.54 -21.87 -8.82
CA GLN A 94 -21.54 -22.69 -8.12
C GLN A 94 -22.81 -22.91 -8.96
N GLN A 95 -23.02 -22.09 -9.99
CA GLN A 95 -24.21 -22.12 -10.85
C GLN A 95 -24.10 -23.15 -11.98
N GLU A 96 -22.88 -23.53 -12.37
CA GLU A 96 -22.63 -24.56 -13.39
C GLU A 96 -22.68 -25.98 -12.79
N ALA A 97 -22.32 -26.15 -11.51
CA ALA A 97 -22.32 -27.46 -10.82
C ALA A 97 -23.71 -27.89 -10.29
N SER A 98 -24.68 -26.97 -10.23
CA SER A 98 -26.06 -27.26 -9.79
C SER A 98 -27.04 -27.45 -10.96
N ALA A 99 -26.55 -27.36 -12.20
CA ALA A 99 -27.33 -27.53 -13.44
C ALA A 99 -27.08 -28.87 -14.17
N THR A 100 -26.37 -29.81 -13.54
CA THR A 100 -26.20 -31.22 -13.95
C THR A 100 -26.89 -32.13 -12.95
#